data_AF-A0A1F3LU04-F1
#
_entry.id   AF-A0A1F3LU04-F1
#
_cell.length_a   1.000
_cell.length_b   1.000
_cell.length_c   1.000
_cell.angle_alpha   90.00
_cell.angle_beta   90.00
_cell.angle_gamma   90.00
#
_symmetry.space_group_name_H-M   'P 1'
#
loop_
_entity.id
_entity.type
_entity.pdbx_description
1 polymer ?
#
loop_
_entity_poly.entity_id
_entity_poly.type
_entity_poly.pdbx_seq_one_letter_code
_entity_poly.pdbx_strand_id
1 'polypeptide(L)'
;MNIPVTDILAIVSLVLGLVALIVTIIGFFASLKFYRDGVALQDSATKALAKIEEKTSTIGQQVTDMSGKMLDAVTNKGEPINKNFDKIYEEIEKVKGIIIDKTKKLPAINVVEKEKLEKIISAELETIRGQVTATEEKEEINLVTKNIENHIMLAFAVGTSLAENLKYNIYYDPSNRSHYRRFKYIGLYADKAILYVGKISKIVHCNYDKVNKQLVSTNDYDLTLLSEDEKNRIIGIIENTEYYDLQVGIKFFLVDKFYDTNYMKTSAYPLRAKKYFFLDEIKGFKEGMTAQQVAKLLDEKFWE
;
A
#
# COMPACT_ATOMS: atom_id res chain seq x y z
N MET A 1 3.38 2.94 5.51
CA MET A 1 2.20 2.65 4.68
C MET A 1 2.79 2.43 3.32
N ASN A 2 2.92 1.17 2.91
CA ASN A 2 3.54 0.89 1.63
C ASN A 2 2.50 1.21 0.58
N ILE A 3 2.68 2.33 -0.13
CA ILE A 3 2.09 2.50 -1.44
C ILE A 3 2.47 1.22 -2.19
N PRO A 4 1.50 0.44 -2.71
CA PRO A 4 1.81 -0.75 -3.48
C PRO A 4 2.82 -0.35 -4.54
N VAL A 5 3.95 -1.05 -4.61
CA VAL A 5 5.00 -0.76 -5.59
C VAL A 5 4.41 -0.72 -7.01
N THR A 6 3.31 -1.44 -7.24
CA THR A 6 2.50 -1.41 -8.46
C THR A 6 1.92 -0.04 -8.81
N ASP A 7 1.49 0.77 -7.84
CA ASP A 7 0.90 2.09 -8.09
C ASP A 7 1.98 3.12 -8.41
N ILE A 8 3.14 3.03 -7.77
CA ILE A 8 4.34 3.82 -8.13
C ILE A 8 4.86 3.40 -9.51
N LEU A 9 4.91 2.10 -9.80
CA LEU A 9 5.29 1.57 -11.10
C LEU A 9 4.31 1.99 -12.20
N ALA A 10 3.03 2.16 -11.89
CA ALA A 10 2.04 2.66 -12.84
C ALA A 10 2.34 4.11 -13.23
N ILE A 11 2.67 4.98 -12.26
CA ILE A 11 3.07 6.37 -12.52
C ILE A 11 4.37 6.42 -13.34
N VAL A 12 5.38 5.61 -12.99
CA VAL A 12 6.63 5.53 -13.75
C VAL A 12 6.39 5.01 -15.17
N SER A 13 5.56 3.99 -15.34
CA SER A 13 5.22 3.41 -16.66
C SER A 13 4.47 4.42 -17.53
N LEU A 14 3.63 5.25 -16.93
CA LEU A 14 2.90 6.31 -17.62
C LEU A 14 3.82 7.45 -18.07
N VAL A 15 4.78 7.85 -17.23
CA VAL A 15 5.83 8.82 -17.60
C VAL A 15 6.69 8.26 -18.74
N LEU A 16 7.10 6.98 -18.65
CA LEU A 16 7.82 6.28 -19.72
C LEU A 16 7.00 6.20 -21.03
N GLY A 17 5.70 5.96 -20.93
CA GLY A 17 4.75 5.98 -22.04
C GLY A 17 4.67 7.35 -22.71
N LEU A 18 4.63 8.43 -21.92
CA LEU A 18 4.68 9.80 -22.43
C LEU A 18 6.00 10.06 -23.17
N VAL A 19 7.14 9.58 -22.64
CA VAL A 19 8.45 9.72 -23.32
C VAL A 19 8.41 9.04 -24.69
N ALA A 20 7.95 7.79 -24.73
CA ALA A 20 7.86 7.00 -25.95
C ALA A 20 6.94 7.66 -26.97
N LEU A 21 5.80 8.22 -26.53
CA LEU A 21 4.87 8.95 -27.37
C LEU A 21 5.50 10.23 -27.93
N ILE A 22 6.19 11.03 -27.11
CA ILE A 22 6.88 12.25 -27.55
C ILE A 22 7.97 11.92 -28.57
N VAL A 23 8.78 10.89 -28.32
CA VAL A 23 9.82 10.43 -29.25
C VAL A 23 9.21 9.95 -30.56
N THR A 24 8.09 9.20 -30.49
CA THR A 24 7.38 8.69 -31.66
C THR A 24 6.79 9.82 -32.50
N ILE A 25 6.16 10.80 -31.87
CA ILE A 25 5.57 11.96 -32.55
C ILE A 25 6.67 12.81 -33.19
N ILE A 26 7.76 13.09 -32.49
CA ILE A 26 8.88 13.85 -33.05
C ILE A 26 9.55 13.06 -34.19
N GLY A 27 9.72 11.74 -34.05
CA GLY A 27 10.24 10.87 -35.11
C GLY A 27 9.35 10.83 -36.35
N PHE A 28 8.03 10.77 -36.17
CA PHE A 28 7.04 10.84 -37.24
C PHE A 28 7.11 12.19 -37.98
N PHE A 29 7.18 13.31 -37.25
CA PHE A 29 7.34 14.63 -37.87
C PHE A 29 8.72 14.84 -38.49
N ALA A 30 9.79 14.26 -37.91
CA ALA A 30 11.11 14.25 -38.53
C ALA A 30 11.08 13.48 -39.85
N SER A 31 10.39 12.35 -39.92
CA SER A 31 10.18 11.56 -41.14
C SER A 31 9.39 12.32 -42.22
N LEU A 32 8.28 12.97 -41.84
CA LEU A 32 7.51 13.85 -42.74
C LEU A 32 8.34 15.03 -43.27
N LYS A 33 9.26 15.54 -42.45
CA LYS A 33 10.18 16.64 -42.78
C LYS A 33 11.35 16.17 -43.66
N PHE A 34 11.86 14.96 -43.43
CA PHE A 34 12.86 14.27 -44.26
C PHE A 34 12.36 14.05 -45.68
N TYR A 35 11.06 13.75 -45.81
CA TYR A 35 10.40 13.65 -47.10
C TYR A 35 10.35 14.99 -47.85
N ARG A 36 10.52 16.13 -47.15
CA ARG A 36 10.40 17.48 -47.73
C ARG A 36 11.75 18.16 -48.01
N ASP A 37 12.70 18.22 -47.08
CA ASP A 37 13.99 18.94 -47.25
C ASP A 37 15.14 18.41 -46.36
N GLY A 38 16.18 17.83 -46.99
CA GLY A 38 17.63 17.88 -46.68
C GLY A 38 18.25 17.77 -45.26
N VAL A 39 19.45 17.15 -45.23
CA VAL A 39 20.36 16.76 -44.12
C VAL A 39 20.57 17.76 -42.97
N ALA A 40 20.59 19.07 -43.18
CA ALA A 40 20.80 20.06 -42.08
C ALA A 40 19.66 20.04 -41.03
N LEU A 41 18.48 19.57 -41.42
CA LEU A 41 17.33 19.44 -40.54
C LEU A 41 17.39 18.20 -39.64
N GLN A 42 18.18 17.19 -40.01
CA GLN A 42 18.44 15.98 -39.20
C GLN A 42 19.17 16.36 -37.91
N ASP A 43 20.23 17.14 -38.00
CA ASP A 43 21.03 17.57 -36.84
C ASP A 43 20.21 18.36 -35.82
N SER A 44 19.31 19.23 -36.28
CA SER A 44 18.45 20.03 -35.41
C SER A 44 17.37 19.18 -34.71
N ALA A 45 16.77 18.22 -35.43
CA ALA A 45 15.79 17.30 -34.86
C ALA A 45 16.44 16.32 -33.88
N THR A 46 17.60 15.76 -34.22
CA THR A 46 18.37 14.86 -33.34
C THR A 46 18.83 15.59 -32.07
N LYS A 47 19.27 16.85 -32.16
CA LYS A 47 19.59 17.66 -30.98
C LYS A 47 18.36 17.97 -30.12
N ALA A 48 17.21 18.21 -30.74
CA ALA A 48 15.96 18.45 -30.01
C ALA A 48 15.48 17.17 -29.29
N LEU A 49 15.54 16.02 -29.97
CA LEU A 49 15.27 14.69 -29.42
C LEU A 49 16.19 14.38 -28.24
N ALA A 50 17.51 14.48 -28.43
CA ALA A 50 18.49 14.23 -27.37
C ALA A 50 18.25 15.10 -26.13
N LYS A 51 17.92 16.39 -26.31
CA LYS A 51 17.62 17.30 -25.19
C LYS A 51 16.24 17.08 -24.57
N ILE A 52 15.32 16.39 -25.26
CA ILE A 52 14.04 15.95 -24.70
C ILE A 52 14.29 14.66 -23.92
N GLU A 53 14.93 13.66 -24.53
CA GLU A 53 15.34 12.41 -23.87
C GLU A 53 16.13 12.66 -22.58
N GLU A 54 17.13 13.55 -22.61
CA GLU A 54 17.91 13.93 -21.42
C GLU A 54 17.03 14.52 -20.30
N LYS A 55 16.13 15.46 -20.66
CA LYS A 55 15.24 16.09 -19.68
C LYS A 55 14.22 15.10 -19.15
N THR A 56 13.65 14.25 -20.00
CA THR A 56 12.66 13.26 -19.59
C THR A 56 13.26 12.12 -18.78
N SER A 57 14.49 11.72 -19.09
CA SER A 57 15.30 10.83 -18.24
C SER A 57 15.56 11.44 -16.86
N THR A 58 15.89 12.74 -16.81
CA THR A 58 16.06 13.47 -15.54
C THR A 58 14.77 13.48 -14.72
N ILE A 59 13.61 13.64 -15.35
CA ILE A 59 12.29 13.61 -14.69
C ILE A 59 11.97 12.20 -14.20
N GLY A 60 12.22 11.18 -15.02
CA GLY A 60 12.06 9.78 -14.61
C GLY A 60 12.92 9.44 -13.39
N GLN A 61 14.17 9.92 -13.37
CA GLN A 61 15.06 9.76 -12.22
C GLN A 61 14.55 10.53 -10.99
N GLN A 62 14.09 11.77 -11.16
CA GLN A 62 13.53 12.56 -10.05
C GLN A 62 12.26 11.95 -9.46
N VAL A 63 11.38 11.39 -10.29
CA VAL A 63 10.18 10.67 -9.84
C VAL A 63 10.57 9.38 -9.10
N THR A 64 11.60 8.67 -9.57
CA THR A 64 12.13 7.48 -8.90
C THR A 64 12.75 7.83 -7.54
N ASP A 65 13.57 8.88 -7.49
CA ASP A 65 14.22 9.35 -6.27
C ASP A 65 13.19 9.91 -5.26
N MET A 66 12.16 10.59 -5.73
CA MET A 66 11.05 11.07 -4.89
C MET A 66 10.20 9.92 -4.37
N SER A 67 9.98 8.87 -5.17
CA SER A 67 9.29 7.65 -4.72
C SER A 67 10.07 6.96 -3.61
N GLY A 68 11.40 6.86 -3.74
CA GLY A 68 12.28 6.36 -2.68
C GLY A 68 12.20 7.21 -1.41
N LYS A 69 12.28 8.55 -1.55
CA LYS A 69 12.17 9.47 -0.41
C LYS A 69 10.79 9.47 0.25
N MET A 70 9.73 9.29 -0.53
CA MET A 70 8.35 9.19 -0.02
C MET A 70 8.17 7.89 0.77
N LEU A 71 8.71 6.78 0.25
CA LEU A 71 8.76 5.50 0.97
C LEU A 71 9.51 5.66 2.30
N ASP A 72 10.69 6.29 2.27
CA ASP A 72 11.52 6.53 3.45
C ASP A 72 10.87 7.48 4.46
N ALA A 73 10.24 8.56 4.01
CA ALA A 73 9.59 9.54 4.86
C ALA A 73 8.34 8.95 5.56
N VAL A 74 7.57 8.14 4.83
CA VAL A 74 6.38 7.45 5.36
C VAL A 74 6.74 6.29 6.28
N THR A 75 7.88 5.63 6.08
CA THR A 75 8.35 4.55 6.97
C THR A 75 9.08 5.07 8.21
N ASN A 76 9.90 6.13 8.10
CA ASN A 76 10.80 6.54 9.17
C ASN A 76 10.48 7.88 9.83
N LYS A 77 9.77 8.81 9.17
CA LYS A 77 9.66 10.21 9.64
C LYS A 77 8.24 10.74 9.83
N GLY A 78 7.22 10.06 9.31
CA GLY A 78 5.82 10.48 9.46
C GLY A 78 5.50 11.85 8.82
N GLU A 79 6.27 12.26 7.80
CA GLU A 79 6.04 13.54 7.13
C GLU A 79 4.73 13.52 6.29
N PRO A 80 4.04 14.67 6.13
CA PRO A 80 2.80 14.74 5.37
C PRO A 80 3.04 14.47 3.88
N ILE A 81 2.23 13.56 3.35
CA ILE A 81 2.25 13.09 1.96
C ILE A 81 2.03 14.24 0.94
N ASN A 82 1.25 15.27 1.29
CA ASN A 82 0.87 16.33 0.34
C ASN A 82 2.07 17.14 -0.23
N LYS A 83 3.13 17.36 0.56
CA LYS A 83 4.29 18.14 0.13
C LYS A 83 5.10 17.48 -0.99
N ASN A 84 4.92 16.16 -1.17
CA ASN A 84 5.58 15.42 -2.24
C ASN A 84 4.76 15.45 -3.53
N PHE A 85 3.43 15.47 -3.44
CA PHE A 85 2.55 15.64 -4.60
C PHE A 85 2.64 17.04 -5.21
N ASP A 86 2.75 18.08 -4.38
CA ASP A 86 2.96 19.47 -4.84
C ASP A 86 4.17 19.59 -5.79
N LYS A 87 5.29 18.96 -5.44
CA LYS A 87 6.52 18.95 -6.26
C LYS A 87 6.34 18.20 -7.58
N ILE A 88 5.53 17.14 -7.59
CA ILE A 88 5.22 16.39 -8.81
C ILE A 88 4.39 17.29 -9.75
N TYR A 89 3.39 17.99 -9.23
CA TYR A 89 2.60 18.93 -10.04
C TYR A 89 3.47 20.07 -10.60
N GLU A 90 4.38 20.64 -9.80
CA GLU A 90 5.31 21.69 -10.25
C GLU A 90 6.23 21.22 -11.40
N GLU A 91 6.80 20.02 -11.30
CA GLU A 91 7.66 19.50 -12.37
C GLU A 91 6.85 19.13 -13.63
N ILE A 92 5.63 18.59 -13.51
CA ILE A 92 4.74 18.35 -14.67
C ILE A 92 4.46 19.65 -15.43
N GLU A 93 4.16 20.76 -14.74
CA GLU A 93 3.91 22.06 -15.37
C GLU A 93 5.18 22.65 -16.02
N LYS A 94 6.34 22.48 -15.39
CA LYS A 94 7.62 22.90 -15.97
C LYS A 94 7.93 22.13 -17.26
N VAL A 95 7.61 20.84 -17.30
CA VAL A 95 7.76 19.98 -18.48
C VAL A 95 6.84 20.40 -19.60
N LYS A 96 5.57 20.67 -19.29
CA LYS A 96 4.59 21.24 -20.21
C LYS A 96 5.14 22.49 -20.89
N GLY A 97 5.67 23.43 -20.10
CA GLY A 97 6.27 24.66 -20.62
C GLY A 97 7.46 24.42 -21.56
N ILE A 98 8.38 23.52 -21.20
CA ILE A 98 9.56 23.20 -22.01
C ILE A 98 9.17 22.54 -23.34
N ILE A 99 8.23 21.59 -23.31
CA ILE A 99 7.82 20.86 -24.51
C ILE A 99 7.05 21.79 -25.46
N ILE A 100 6.17 22.63 -24.94
CA ILE A 100 5.43 23.62 -25.75
C ILE A 100 6.41 24.62 -26.38
N ASP A 101 7.34 25.18 -25.61
CA ASP A 101 8.35 26.12 -26.13
C ASP A 101 9.23 25.51 -27.23
N LYS A 102 9.67 24.25 -27.04
CA LYS A 102 10.44 23.53 -28.06
C LYS A 102 9.61 23.23 -29.31
N THR A 103 8.34 22.85 -29.15
CA THR A 103 7.42 22.61 -30.26
C THR A 103 7.21 23.86 -31.12
N LYS A 104 7.07 25.02 -30.49
CA LYS A 104 6.95 26.32 -31.19
C LYS A 104 8.17 26.65 -32.03
N LYS A 105 9.37 26.33 -31.53
CA LYS A 105 10.68 26.61 -32.17
C LYS A 105 11.03 25.67 -33.32
N LEU A 106 10.21 24.65 -33.63
CA LEU A 106 10.46 23.76 -34.77
C LEU A 106 10.26 24.50 -36.10
N PRO A 107 11.29 24.65 -36.94
CA PRO A 107 11.29 25.60 -38.07
C PRO A 107 10.55 25.11 -39.33
N ALA A 108 9.99 23.89 -39.35
CA ALA A 108 9.43 23.30 -40.60
C ALA A 108 8.01 22.73 -40.48
N ILE A 109 7.38 22.82 -39.32
CA ILE A 109 6.02 22.35 -39.06
C ILE A 109 5.05 23.51 -39.31
N ASN A 110 3.98 23.30 -40.09
CA ASN A 110 3.00 24.36 -40.34
C ASN A 110 2.20 24.69 -39.06
N VAL A 111 1.52 25.83 -39.03
CA VAL A 111 0.78 26.29 -37.82
C VAL A 111 -0.25 25.27 -37.36
N VAL A 112 -0.94 24.61 -38.29
CA VAL A 112 -1.99 23.62 -38.02
C VAL A 112 -1.44 22.35 -37.34
N GLU A 113 -0.28 21.87 -37.79
CA GLU A 113 0.40 20.71 -37.21
C GLU A 113 0.98 21.02 -35.83
N LYS A 114 1.46 22.26 -35.60
CA LYS A 114 1.89 22.72 -34.27
C LYS A 114 0.72 22.76 -33.28
N GLU A 115 -0.43 23.28 -33.71
CA GLU A 115 -1.63 23.31 -32.87
C GLU A 115 -2.15 21.90 -32.53
N LYS A 116 -2.11 20.96 -33.50
CA LYS A 116 -2.45 19.55 -33.24
C LYS A 116 -1.51 18.92 -32.22
N LEU A 117 -0.20 19.19 -32.35
CA LEU A 117 0.81 18.67 -31.45
C LEU A 117 0.64 19.23 -30.02
N GLU A 118 0.41 20.54 -29.89
CA GLU A 118 0.11 21.17 -28.61
C GLU A 118 -1.15 20.60 -27.95
N LYS A 119 -2.20 20.32 -28.73
CA LYS A 119 -3.41 19.66 -28.23
C LYS A 119 -3.16 18.25 -27.71
N ILE A 120 -2.40 17.43 -28.44
CA ILE A 120 -2.06 16.06 -28.03
C ILE A 120 -1.23 16.07 -26.74
N ILE A 121 -0.20 16.92 -26.68
CA ILE A 121 0.67 17.04 -25.50
C ILE A 121 -0.13 17.54 -24.29
N SER A 122 -0.99 18.53 -24.48
CA SER A 122 -1.81 19.07 -23.40
C SER A 122 -2.81 18.02 -22.89
N ALA A 123 -3.47 17.28 -23.80
CA ALA A 123 -4.40 16.23 -23.43
C ALA A 123 -3.73 15.15 -22.58
N GLU A 124 -2.54 14.69 -22.97
CA GLU A 124 -1.87 13.65 -22.19
C GLU A 124 -1.33 14.13 -20.85
N LEU A 125 -0.84 15.37 -20.77
CA LEU A 125 -0.43 15.93 -19.48
C LEU A 125 -1.60 16.07 -18.49
N GLU A 126 -2.81 16.36 -18.98
CA GLU A 126 -4.03 16.36 -18.15
C GLU A 126 -4.42 14.93 -17.71
N THR A 127 -4.24 13.91 -18.58
CA THR A 127 -4.42 12.50 -18.18
C THR A 127 -3.50 12.12 -17.01
N ILE A 128 -2.22 12.50 -17.08
CA ILE A 128 -1.23 12.24 -16.03
C ILE A 128 -1.65 12.93 -14.74
N ARG A 129 -2.03 14.20 -14.82
CA ARG A 129 -2.50 14.97 -13.66
C ARG A 129 -3.67 14.29 -12.97
N GLY A 130 -4.67 13.85 -13.75
CA GLY A 130 -5.84 13.15 -13.21
C GLY A 130 -5.47 11.86 -12.46
N GLN A 131 -4.48 11.10 -12.95
CA GLN A 131 -4.02 9.88 -12.26
C GLN A 131 -3.23 10.16 -10.99
N VAL A 132 -2.42 11.22 -10.97
CA VAL A 132 -1.71 11.67 -9.76
C VAL A 132 -2.72 12.09 -8.69
N THR A 133 -3.75 12.85 -9.04
CA THR A 133 -4.83 13.26 -8.12
C THR A 133 -5.60 12.05 -7.59
N ALA A 134 -5.98 11.09 -8.44
CA ALA A 134 -6.67 9.88 -8.00
C ALA A 134 -5.81 9.04 -7.02
N THR A 135 -4.48 9.07 -7.17
CA THR A 135 -3.55 8.39 -6.27
C THR A 135 -3.44 9.12 -4.93
N GLU A 136 -3.39 10.45 -4.95
CA GLU A 136 -3.41 11.30 -3.75
C GLU A 136 -4.68 11.06 -2.91
N GLU A 137 -5.86 11.06 -3.54
CA GLU A 137 -7.14 10.77 -2.88
C GLU A 137 -7.19 9.35 -2.29
N LYS A 138 -6.68 8.36 -3.03
CA LYS A 138 -6.61 6.96 -2.56
C LYS A 138 -5.72 6.84 -1.31
N GLU A 139 -4.60 7.55 -1.27
CA GLU A 139 -3.72 7.60 -0.09
C GLU A 139 -4.38 8.28 1.11
N GLU A 140 -5.09 9.40 0.92
CA GLU A 140 -5.86 10.05 1.99
C GLU A 140 -6.93 9.12 2.57
N ILE A 141 -7.74 8.48 1.72
CA ILE A 141 -8.78 7.53 2.17
C ILE A 141 -8.14 6.37 2.94
N ASN A 142 -7.02 5.85 2.44
CA ASN A 142 -6.32 4.76 3.08
C ASN A 142 -5.74 5.21 4.44
N LEU A 143 -5.20 6.42 4.56
CA LEU A 143 -4.71 7.00 5.82
C LEU A 143 -5.85 7.17 6.84
N VAL A 144 -6.99 7.72 6.43
CA VAL A 144 -8.18 7.84 7.28
C VAL A 144 -8.64 6.46 7.76
N THR A 145 -8.68 5.48 6.85
CA THR A 145 -9.06 4.09 7.18
C THR A 145 -8.06 3.43 8.14
N LYS A 146 -6.76 3.71 7.96
CA LYS A 146 -5.68 3.24 8.84
C LYS A 146 -5.71 3.90 10.21
N ASN A 147 -6.13 5.16 10.29
CA ASN A 147 -6.37 5.80 11.57
C ASN A 147 -7.57 5.14 12.27
N ILE A 148 -8.62 4.74 11.56
CA ILE A 148 -9.76 4.05 12.20
C ILE A 148 -9.37 2.67 12.75
N GLU A 149 -8.58 1.85 12.03
CA GLU A 149 -8.22 0.51 12.52
C GLU A 149 -7.38 0.55 13.81
N ASN A 150 -6.59 1.61 14.01
CA ASN A 150 -5.79 1.82 15.22
C ASN A 150 -6.65 2.03 16.48
N HIS A 151 -7.95 2.22 16.33
CA HIS A 151 -8.90 2.43 17.43
C HIS A 151 -9.84 1.24 17.58
N ILE A 152 -9.65 0.16 16.83
CA ILE A 152 -10.55 -1.00 16.84
C ILE A 152 -9.82 -2.23 17.36
N MET A 153 -10.43 -2.88 18.35
CA MET A 153 -10.12 -4.25 18.76
C MET A 153 -11.21 -5.20 18.29
N LEU A 154 -10.83 -6.33 17.69
CA LEU A 154 -11.75 -7.44 17.43
C LEU A 154 -11.49 -8.55 18.44
N ALA A 155 -12.49 -8.82 19.28
CA ALA A 155 -12.44 -9.96 20.18
C ALA A 155 -12.95 -11.21 19.48
N PHE A 156 -12.18 -12.29 19.53
CA PHE A 156 -12.55 -13.60 19.01
C PHE A 156 -12.84 -14.56 20.15
N ALA A 157 -13.96 -15.28 20.06
CA ALA A 157 -14.21 -16.41 20.93
C ALA A 157 -13.17 -17.50 20.64
N VAL A 158 -12.41 -17.86 21.65
CA VAL A 158 -11.45 -18.95 21.62
C VAL A 158 -11.86 -20.01 22.63
N GLY A 159 -11.70 -21.26 22.24
CA GLY A 159 -11.92 -22.43 23.10
C GLY A 159 -10.63 -23.20 23.20
N THR A 160 -10.61 -24.39 22.60
CA THR A 160 -9.44 -25.29 22.56
C THR A 160 -8.16 -24.64 22.02
N SER A 161 -8.29 -23.60 21.17
CA SER A 161 -7.14 -22.93 20.56
C SER A 161 -6.38 -21.97 21.45
N LEU A 162 -6.91 -21.60 22.62
CA LEU A 162 -6.33 -20.55 23.45
C LEU A 162 -4.86 -20.82 23.80
N ALA A 163 -4.53 -22.04 24.26
CA ALA A 163 -3.18 -22.39 24.67
C ALA A 163 -2.16 -22.25 23.52
N GLU A 164 -2.54 -22.67 22.31
CA GLU A 164 -1.68 -22.57 21.13
C GLU A 164 -1.58 -21.14 20.61
N ASN A 165 -2.70 -20.39 20.66
CA ASN A 165 -2.69 -18.98 20.29
C ASN A 165 -1.69 -18.20 21.13
N LEU A 166 -1.60 -18.48 22.44
CA LEU A 166 -0.62 -17.90 23.35
C LEU A 166 0.80 -18.42 23.10
N LYS A 167 0.98 -19.72 22.91
CA LYS A 167 2.29 -20.35 22.65
C LYS A 167 2.97 -19.75 21.41
N TYR A 168 2.23 -19.58 20.32
CA TYR A 168 2.76 -19.07 19.06
C TYR A 168 2.52 -17.58 18.85
N ASN A 169 1.81 -16.89 19.75
CA ASN A 169 1.39 -15.49 19.58
C ASN A 169 0.70 -15.27 18.22
N ILE A 170 -0.20 -16.18 17.85
CA ILE A 170 -0.92 -16.17 16.57
C ILE A 170 -2.39 -16.48 16.83
N TYR A 171 -3.29 -15.67 16.28
CA TYR A 171 -4.68 -16.08 16.06
C TYR A 171 -4.87 -16.47 14.59
N TYR A 172 -5.78 -17.39 14.30
CA TYR A 172 -6.05 -17.84 12.93
C TYR A 172 -7.55 -17.95 12.65
N ASP A 173 -7.93 -17.79 11.39
CA ASP A 173 -9.31 -17.86 10.93
C ASP A 173 -9.31 -18.29 9.44
N PRO A 174 -10.37 -18.91 8.90
CA PRO A 174 -10.45 -19.15 7.47
C PRO A 174 -10.35 -17.85 6.66
N SER A 175 -9.60 -17.88 5.56
CA SER A 175 -9.40 -16.73 4.68
C SER A 175 -10.71 -16.21 4.09
N ASN A 176 -11.66 -17.11 3.82
CA ASN A 176 -12.99 -16.75 3.30
C ASN A 176 -13.89 -16.05 4.33
N ARG A 177 -13.52 -16.03 5.61
CA ARG A 177 -14.34 -15.38 6.63
C ARG A 177 -14.11 -13.88 6.62
N SER A 178 -15.12 -13.12 6.22
CA SER A 178 -15.01 -11.66 6.16
C SER A 178 -14.96 -11.02 7.56
N HIS A 179 -14.12 -9.98 7.69
CA HIS A 179 -14.16 -9.02 8.79
C HIS A 179 -14.54 -7.67 8.19
N TYR A 180 -15.76 -7.22 8.49
CA TYR A 180 -16.33 -6.00 7.90
C TYR A 180 -15.61 -4.71 8.29
N ARG A 181 -14.77 -4.73 9.32
CA ARG A 181 -13.95 -3.59 9.75
C ARG A 181 -12.51 -4.03 9.88
N ARG A 182 -11.59 -3.15 9.53
CA ARG A 182 -10.18 -3.30 9.86
C ARG A 182 -9.99 -3.04 11.36
N PHE A 183 -9.03 -3.73 11.97
CA PHE A 183 -8.74 -3.65 13.39
C PHE A 183 -7.25 -3.89 13.59
N LYS A 184 -6.66 -3.21 14.59
CA LYS A 184 -5.24 -3.35 14.91
C LYS A 184 -4.99 -4.19 16.15
N TYR A 185 -6.00 -4.35 17.00
CA TYR A 185 -5.92 -5.13 18.23
C TYR A 185 -6.83 -6.36 18.16
N ILE A 186 -6.38 -7.43 18.80
CA ILE A 186 -7.13 -8.68 18.96
C ILE A 186 -7.36 -8.94 20.42
N GLY A 187 -8.60 -9.24 20.80
CA GLY A 187 -8.94 -9.81 22.10
C GLY A 187 -9.19 -11.31 22.00
N LEU A 188 -8.64 -12.11 22.91
CA LEU A 188 -8.98 -13.52 23.04
C LEU A 188 -10.05 -13.67 24.13
N TYR A 189 -11.27 -14.01 23.71
CA TYR A 189 -12.41 -14.17 24.59
C TYR A 189 -12.61 -15.64 24.98
N ALA A 190 -12.59 -15.92 26.27
CA ALA A 190 -12.95 -17.20 26.88
C ALA A 190 -13.53 -16.96 28.27
N ASP A 191 -14.35 -17.88 28.78
CA ASP A 191 -14.88 -17.82 30.16
C ASP A 191 -15.56 -16.49 30.53
N LYS A 192 -16.33 -15.92 29.59
CA LYS A 192 -17.03 -14.63 29.74
C LYS A 192 -16.11 -13.42 29.97
N ALA A 193 -14.84 -13.51 29.63
CA ALA A 193 -13.94 -12.36 29.64
C ALA A 193 -13.08 -12.33 28.38
N ILE A 194 -12.60 -11.16 28.00
CA ILE A 194 -11.41 -11.06 27.18
C ILE A 194 -10.24 -11.23 28.12
N LEU A 195 -9.49 -12.32 27.94
CA LEU A 195 -8.41 -12.73 28.83
C LEU A 195 -7.05 -12.22 28.34
N TYR A 196 -6.93 -11.96 27.04
CA TYR A 196 -5.69 -11.51 26.45
C TYR A 196 -5.90 -10.50 25.33
N VAL A 197 -4.97 -9.55 25.20
CA VAL A 197 -4.93 -8.57 24.12
C VAL A 197 -3.60 -8.66 23.36
N GLY A 198 -3.67 -8.72 22.04
CA GLY A 198 -2.53 -8.64 21.14
C GLY A 198 -2.67 -7.48 20.16
N LYS A 199 -1.55 -6.98 19.63
CA LYS A 199 -1.53 -5.99 18.54
C LYS A 199 -0.98 -6.65 17.30
N ILE A 200 -1.70 -6.54 16.19
CA ILE A 200 -1.38 -7.22 14.95
C ILE A 200 -0.15 -6.58 14.32
N SER A 201 0.91 -7.37 14.20
CA SER A 201 2.10 -7.00 13.45
C SER A 201 1.91 -7.29 11.96
N LYS A 202 1.46 -8.51 11.62
CA LYS A 202 1.22 -8.96 10.24
C LYS A 202 -0.02 -9.84 10.13
N ILE A 203 -0.66 -9.80 8.96
CA ILE A 203 -1.72 -10.74 8.58
C ILE A 203 -1.20 -11.51 7.37
N VAL A 204 -1.03 -12.82 7.52
CA VAL A 204 -0.40 -13.68 6.53
C VAL A 204 -1.44 -14.60 5.93
N HIS A 205 -1.55 -14.62 4.61
CA HIS A 205 -2.35 -15.58 3.86
C HIS A 205 -1.40 -16.60 3.24
N CYS A 206 -1.51 -17.86 3.65
CA CYS A 206 -0.68 -18.93 3.11
C CYS A 206 -1.37 -20.29 3.25
N ASN A 207 -0.92 -21.22 2.41
CA ASN A 207 -1.13 -22.64 2.59
C ASN A 207 0.15 -23.28 3.16
N TYR A 208 0.05 -24.52 3.63
CA TYR A 208 1.17 -25.33 4.09
C TYR A 208 1.29 -26.59 3.23
N ASP A 209 2.44 -26.74 2.59
CA ASP A 209 2.81 -27.98 1.92
C ASP A 209 3.48 -28.90 2.95
N LYS A 210 2.72 -29.87 3.42
CA LYS A 210 3.14 -30.84 4.44
C LYS A 210 4.27 -31.77 3.97
N VAL A 211 4.40 -31.99 2.65
CA VAL A 211 5.44 -32.88 2.09
C VAL A 211 6.79 -32.19 2.16
N ASN A 212 6.84 -30.95 1.70
CA ASN A 212 8.08 -30.16 1.68
C ASN A 212 8.29 -29.31 2.95
N LYS A 213 7.34 -29.36 3.89
CA LYS A 213 7.31 -28.57 5.13
C LYS A 213 7.51 -27.08 4.92
N GLN A 214 6.82 -26.52 3.93
CA GLN A 214 7.01 -25.14 3.51
C GLN A 214 5.68 -24.39 3.40
N LEU A 215 5.73 -23.09 3.65
CA LEU A 215 4.60 -22.20 3.40
C LEU A 215 4.51 -21.89 1.90
N VAL A 216 3.29 -21.93 1.38
CA VAL A 216 2.98 -21.59 -0.01
C VAL A 216 2.13 -20.34 0.00
N SER A 217 2.55 -19.31 -0.74
CA SER A 217 1.82 -18.03 -0.79
C SER A 217 0.41 -18.23 -1.34
N THR A 218 -0.56 -17.54 -0.74
CA THR A 218 -1.90 -17.37 -1.31
C THR A 218 -2.28 -15.89 -1.33
N ASN A 219 -3.16 -15.51 -2.26
CA ASN A 219 -3.63 -14.13 -2.44
C ASN A 219 -2.50 -13.11 -2.62
N ASP A 220 -1.48 -13.44 -3.41
CA ASP A 220 -0.34 -12.58 -3.73
C ASP A 220 0.45 -12.08 -2.50
N TYR A 221 0.34 -12.76 -1.35
CA TYR A 221 1.12 -12.38 -0.17
C TYR A 221 2.60 -12.74 -0.38
N ASP A 222 3.49 -11.76 -0.27
CA ASP A 222 4.92 -11.99 -0.37
C ASP A 222 5.48 -12.61 0.93
N LEU A 223 5.69 -13.93 0.91
CA LEU A 223 6.25 -14.68 2.04
C LEU A 223 7.71 -14.32 2.35
N THR A 224 8.43 -13.63 1.46
CA THR A 224 9.80 -13.16 1.72
C THR A 224 9.83 -12.05 2.78
N LEU A 225 8.69 -11.42 3.05
CA LEU A 225 8.50 -10.41 4.10
C LEU A 225 8.44 -11.03 5.51
N LEU A 226 8.40 -12.35 5.63
CA LEU A 226 8.38 -13.05 6.92
C LEU A 226 9.81 -13.34 7.39
N SER A 227 10.07 -13.02 8.65
CA SER A 227 11.26 -13.50 9.33
C SER A 227 11.19 -15.01 9.53
N GLU A 228 12.34 -15.63 9.79
CA GLU A 228 12.39 -17.08 10.02
C GLU A 228 11.64 -17.49 11.30
N ASP A 229 11.65 -16.63 12.33
CA ASP A 229 10.82 -16.82 13.54
C ASP A 229 9.33 -16.81 13.21
N GLU A 230 8.87 -15.85 12.40
CA GLU A 230 7.46 -15.74 12.02
C GLU A 230 7.00 -16.96 11.22
N LYS A 231 7.82 -17.44 10.27
CA LYS A 231 7.54 -18.68 9.53
C LYS A 231 7.47 -19.88 10.46
N ASN A 232 8.45 -20.03 11.36
CA ASN A 232 8.49 -21.14 12.31
C ASN A 232 7.29 -21.14 13.26
N ARG A 233 6.80 -19.97 13.67
CA ARG A 233 5.58 -19.85 14.48
C ARG A 233 4.33 -20.27 13.70
N ILE A 234 4.22 -19.89 12.42
CA ILE A 234 3.10 -20.30 11.54
C ILE A 234 3.15 -21.82 11.31
N ILE A 235 4.31 -22.37 10.93
CA ILE A 235 4.47 -23.83 10.74
C ILE A 235 4.18 -24.56 12.05
N GLY A 236 4.72 -24.04 13.16
CA GLY A 236 4.50 -24.58 14.49
C GLY A 236 3.03 -24.65 14.86
N ILE A 237 2.25 -23.58 14.66
CA ILE A 237 0.81 -23.63 14.97
C ILE A 237 0.06 -24.59 14.04
N ILE A 238 0.42 -24.68 12.75
CA ILE A 238 -0.19 -25.61 11.80
C ILE A 238 0.10 -27.07 12.17
N GLU A 239 1.34 -27.40 12.54
CA GLU A 239 1.75 -28.77 12.85
C GLU A 239 1.26 -29.24 14.23
N ASN A 240 1.08 -28.33 15.19
CA ASN A 240 0.66 -28.69 16.55
C ASN A 240 -0.87 -28.63 16.75
N THR A 241 -1.60 -27.96 15.85
CA THR A 241 -3.07 -27.94 15.90
C THR A 241 -3.64 -29.26 15.38
N GLU A 242 -4.16 -30.10 16.27
CA GLU A 242 -4.72 -31.42 15.91
C GLU A 242 -6.24 -31.39 15.61
N TYR A 243 -6.93 -30.33 16.01
CA TYR A 243 -8.41 -30.24 15.99
C TYR A 243 -8.97 -29.38 14.85
N TYR A 244 -8.12 -28.68 14.09
CA TYR A 244 -8.50 -27.95 12.88
C TYR A 244 -7.48 -28.21 11.77
N ASP A 245 -7.96 -28.30 10.53
CA ASP A 245 -7.07 -28.32 9.37
C ASP A 245 -6.64 -26.89 9.03
N LEU A 246 -5.39 -26.57 9.35
CA LEU A 246 -4.82 -25.25 9.11
C LEU A 246 -3.98 -25.18 7.81
N GLN A 247 -3.99 -26.22 6.99
CA GLN A 247 -3.09 -26.33 5.84
C GLN A 247 -3.52 -25.47 4.65
N VAL A 248 -4.82 -25.23 4.45
CA VAL A 248 -5.32 -24.60 3.23
C VAL A 248 -6.30 -23.48 3.55
N GLY A 249 -6.11 -22.34 2.91
CA GLY A 249 -7.08 -21.24 2.94
C GLY A 249 -7.21 -20.59 4.29
N ILE A 250 -6.13 -20.50 5.06
CA ILE A 250 -6.10 -19.87 6.38
C ILE A 250 -5.41 -18.51 6.30
N LYS A 251 -5.84 -17.60 7.17
CA LYS A 251 -5.09 -16.38 7.46
C LYS A 251 -4.64 -16.39 8.91
N PHE A 252 -3.40 -15.98 9.12
CA PHE A 252 -2.74 -15.94 10.41
C PHE A 252 -2.52 -14.48 10.83
N PHE A 253 -3.08 -14.12 11.97
CA PHE A 253 -2.89 -12.83 12.61
C PHE A 253 -1.74 -12.95 13.60
N LEU A 254 -0.57 -12.51 13.17
CA LEU A 254 0.63 -12.49 13.99
C LEU A 254 0.56 -11.28 14.91
N VAL A 255 0.80 -11.51 16.20
CA VAL A 255 0.99 -10.45 17.20
C VAL A 255 2.38 -10.56 17.80
N ASP A 256 2.90 -9.45 18.33
CA ASP A 256 4.18 -9.46 19.03
C ASP A 256 4.10 -10.35 20.27
N LYS A 257 3.08 -10.11 21.10
CA LYS A 257 2.73 -10.90 22.27
C LYS A 257 1.27 -10.70 22.66
N PHE A 258 0.63 -11.73 23.18
CA PHE A 258 -0.63 -11.61 23.91
C PHE A 258 -0.36 -11.26 25.39
N TYR A 259 -0.93 -10.15 25.84
CA TYR A 259 -0.85 -9.67 27.23
C TYR A 259 -2.13 -9.98 27.97
N ASP A 260 -2.01 -10.43 29.21
CA ASP A 260 -3.11 -10.75 30.10
C ASP A 260 -3.95 -9.52 30.47
N THR A 261 -5.25 -9.74 30.64
CA THR A 261 -6.24 -8.78 31.10
C THR A 261 -7.48 -9.53 31.59
N ASN A 262 -8.37 -8.85 32.30
CA ASN A 262 -9.66 -9.40 32.71
C ASN A 262 -10.81 -8.44 32.37
N TYR A 263 -11.14 -8.33 31.07
CA TYR A 263 -12.23 -7.47 30.61
C TYR A 263 -13.52 -8.27 30.47
N MET A 264 -14.38 -8.16 31.49
CA MET A 264 -15.47 -9.08 31.77
C MET A 264 -16.78 -8.71 31.07
N LYS A 265 -17.43 -9.72 30.51
CA LYS A 265 -18.77 -9.59 29.92
C LYS A 265 -19.84 -9.71 31.00
N THR A 266 -20.78 -8.77 31.04
CA THR A 266 -21.86 -8.75 32.05
C THR A 266 -23.13 -9.46 31.59
N SER A 267 -23.39 -9.52 30.29
CA SER A 267 -24.65 -10.07 29.79
C SER A 267 -24.75 -11.60 29.96
N ALA A 268 -25.99 -12.10 30.05
CA ALA A 268 -26.28 -13.49 30.39
C ALA A 268 -25.63 -14.51 29.43
N TYR A 269 -25.63 -14.20 28.13
CA TYR A 269 -25.17 -15.11 27.07
C TYR A 269 -23.70 -14.86 26.70
N PRO A 270 -22.94 -15.94 26.40
CA PRO A 270 -21.57 -15.80 25.94
C PRO A 270 -21.50 -15.11 24.58
N LEU A 271 -20.33 -14.54 24.27
CA LEU A 271 -20.05 -13.96 22.96
C LEU A 271 -20.22 -15.01 21.85
N ARG A 272 -20.99 -14.69 20.81
CA ARG A 272 -21.12 -15.52 19.61
C ARG A 272 -20.03 -15.15 18.61
N ALA A 273 -19.06 -16.04 18.44
CA ALA A 273 -17.95 -15.96 17.48
C ALA A 273 -16.98 -14.78 17.67
N LYS A 274 -17.43 -13.54 17.50
CA LYS A 274 -16.57 -12.35 17.57
C LYS A 274 -17.34 -11.05 17.85
N LYS A 275 -16.68 -10.03 18.42
CA LYS A 275 -17.24 -8.69 18.65
C LYS A 275 -16.19 -7.60 18.46
N TYR A 276 -16.58 -6.51 17.79
CA TYR A 276 -15.76 -5.31 17.68
C TYR A 276 -15.92 -4.44 18.92
N PHE A 277 -14.82 -3.85 19.35
CA PHE A 277 -14.73 -2.83 20.39
C PHE A 277 -14.06 -1.59 19.80
N PHE A 278 -14.73 -0.46 19.96
CA PHE A 278 -14.21 0.86 19.63
C PHE A 278 -13.45 1.36 20.87
N LEU A 279 -12.13 1.37 20.78
CA LEU A 279 -11.23 1.67 21.90
C LEU A 279 -11.27 3.15 22.28
N ASP A 280 -11.61 4.04 21.34
CA ASP A 280 -11.86 5.47 21.55
C ASP A 280 -13.05 5.73 22.48
N GLU A 281 -14.04 4.83 22.52
CA GLU A 281 -15.15 4.89 23.50
C GLU A 281 -14.69 4.53 24.93
N ILE A 282 -13.50 3.96 25.09
CA ILE A 282 -12.96 3.51 26.38
C ILE A 282 -12.13 4.63 27.01
N LYS A 283 -12.65 5.21 28.09
CA LYS A 283 -11.97 6.28 28.83
C LYS A 283 -10.53 5.91 29.18
N GLY A 284 -9.60 6.74 28.70
CA GLY A 284 -8.17 6.61 28.93
C GLY A 284 -7.39 6.03 27.74
N PHE A 285 -8.08 5.53 26.72
CA PHE A 285 -7.43 5.12 25.47
C PHE A 285 -6.75 6.31 24.78
N LYS A 286 -5.61 6.03 24.14
CA LYS A 286 -4.88 6.96 23.28
C LYS A 286 -4.38 6.20 22.07
N GLU A 287 -4.49 6.82 20.89
CA GLU A 287 -3.92 6.23 19.68
C GLU A 287 -2.43 5.94 19.87
N GLY A 288 -1.98 4.80 19.34
CA GLY A 288 -0.58 4.38 19.43
C GLY A 288 -0.25 3.54 20.67
N MET A 289 -1.18 3.33 21.61
CA MET A 289 -0.97 2.44 22.75
C MET A 289 -0.45 1.05 22.33
N THR A 290 0.43 0.45 23.12
CA THR A 290 0.86 -0.94 22.91
C THR A 290 -0.22 -1.93 23.31
N ALA A 291 -0.12 -3.19 22.88
CA ALA A 291 -1.05 -4.24 23.31
C ALA A 291 -1.12 -4.35 24.85
N GLN A 292 0.04 -4.25 25.52
CA GLN A 292 0.12 -4.25 26.99
C GLN A 292 -0.61 -3.08 27.64
N GLN A 293 -0.49 -1.88 27.06
CA GLN A 293 -1.19 -0.70 27.57
C GLN A 293 -2.70 -0.83 27.39
N VAL A 294 -3.16 -1.37 26.25
CA VAL A 294 -4.57 -1.67 26.04
C VAL A 294 -5.05 -2.76 27.00
N ALA A 295 -4.30 -3.86 27.17
CA ALA A 295 -4.62 -4.92 28.13
C ALA A 295 -4.81 -4.36 29.55
N LYS A 296 -3.87 -3.55 30.02
CA LYS A 296 -3.94 -2.87 31.33
C LYS A 296 -5.10 -1.85 31.41
N LEU A 297 -5.41 -1.16 30.31
CA LEU A 297 -6.54 -0.23 30.26
C LEU A 297 -7.88 -0.95 30.43
N LEU A 298 -7.99 -2.17 29.91
CA LEU A 298 -9.21 -2.97 29.94
C LEU A 298 -9.36 -3.83 31.20
N ASP A 299 -8.26 -4.01 31.94
CA ASP A 299 -8.20 -4.91 33.07
C ASP A 299 -9.22 -4.55 34.15
N GLU A 300 -9.87 -5.57 34.71
CA GLU A 300 -10.95 -5.49 35.71
C GLU A 300 -12.18 -4.64 35.30
N LYS A 301 -12.29 -4.23 34.03
CA LYS A 301 -13.46 -3.51 33.52
C LYS A 301 -14.54 -4.46 33.03
N PHE A 302 -15.71 -3.90 32.77
CA PHE A 302 -16.90 -4.62 32.34
C PHE A 302 -17.44 -4.11 31.00
N TRP A 303 -18.06 -5.00 30.22
CA TRP A 303 -18.71 -4.68 28.96
C TRP A 303 -19.96 -5.54 28.72
N GLU A 304 -20.88 -5.04 27.88
CA GLU A 304 -22.14 -5.72 27.55
C GLU A 304 -22.08 -6.59 26.28
#